data_AF-A0A535JPU5-F1
#
_entry.id   AF-A0A535JPU5-F1
#
_cell.length_a   1.000
_cell.length_b   1.000
_cell.length_c   1.000
_cell.angle_alpha   90.00
_cell.angle_beta   90.00
_cell.angle_gamma   90.00
#
_symmetry.space_group_name_H-M   'P 1'
#
loop_
_entity.id
_entity.type
_entity.pdbx_description
1 polymer ?
#
loop_
_entity_poly.entity_id
_entity_poly.type
_entity_poly.pdbx_seq_one_letter_code
_entity_poly.pdbx_strand_id
1 'polypeptide(L)' 'MPVALRDRLRRRADGKGVSMSQYVIEILKDDLARPTIAEWAAEVEKLPPIDLGGKTGADLVREGRRELGLED' A
#
# COMPACT_ATOMS: atom_id res chain seq x y z
N MET A 1 -19.57 14.04 -9.91
CA MET A 1 -18.92 14.21 -8.59
C MET A 1 -19.80 15.07 -7.69
N PRO A 2 -20.08 14.66 -6.43
CA PRO A 2 -20.86 15.46 -5.49
C PRO A 2 -20.29 16.88 -5.32
N VAL A 3 -21.18 17.89 -5.23
CA VAL A 3 -20.80 19.32 -5.17
C VAL A 3 -19.84 19.60 -4.02
N ALA A 4 -20.18 19.14 -2.81
CA ALA A 4 -19.34 19.36 -1.62
C ALA A 4 -17.94 18.74 -1.77
N LEU A 5 -17.82 17.57 -2.43
CA LEU A 5 -16.54 16.93 -2.69
C LEU A 5 -15.72 17.73 -3.70
N ARG A 6 -16.34 18.14 -4.82
CA ARG A 6 -15.69 18.96 -5.85
C ARG A 6 -15.19 20.28 -5.27
N ASP A 7 -16.00 20.96 -4.47
CA ASP A 7 -15.64 22.25 -3.89
C ASP A 7 -14.50 22.10 -2.86
N ARG A 8 -14.47 20.99 -2.11
CA ARG A 8 -13.36 20.67 -1.20
C ARG A 8 -12.07 20.37 -1.96
N LEU A 9 -12.14 19.62 -3.06
CA LEU A 9 -10.99 19.35 -3.93
C LEU A 9 -10.44 20.64 -4.54
N ARG A 10 -11.32 21.51 -5.05
CA ARG A 10 -10.92 22.80 -5.63
C ARG A 10 -10.18 23.67 -4.61
N ARG A 11 -10.75 23.86 -3.41
CA ARG A 11 -10.09 24.64 -2.34
C ARG A 11 -8.69 24.10 -1.99
N ARG A 12 -8.50 22.78 -1.97
CA ARG A 12 -7.19 22.18 -1.69
C ARG A 12 -6.20 22.32 -2.84
N ALA A 13 -6.67 22.21 -4.08
CA ALA A 13 -5.87 22.45 -5.27
C ALA A 13 -5.39 23.92 -5.33
N ASP A 14 -6.31 24.87 -5.10
CA ASP A 14 -6.02 26.30 -5.04
C ASP A 14 -4.97 26.61 -3.96
N GLY A 15 -5.09 26.02 -2.77
CA GLY A 15 -4.11 26.17 -1.68
C GLY A 15 -2.72 25.59 -1.98
N LYS A 16 -2.60 24.70 -2.97
CA LYS A 16 -1.34 24.15 -3.47
C LYS A 16 -0.83 24.85 -4.74
N GLY A 17 -1.58 25.81 -5.29
CA GLY A 17 -1.22 26.50 -6.53
C GLY A 17 -1.27 25.61 -7.79
N VAL A 18 -2.04 24.52 -7.77
CA VAL A 18 -2.17 23.58 -8.89
C VAL A 18 -3.60 23.54 -9.40
N SER A 19 -3.80 23.05 -10.63
CA SER A 19 -5.15 22.81 -11.14
C SER A 19 -5.84 21.68 -10.36
N MET A 20 -7.17 21.71 -10.32
CA MET A 20 -7.95 20.65 -9.66
C MET A 20 -7.67 19.27 -10.26
N SER A 21 -7.46 19.17 -11.58
CA SER A 21 -7.13 17.91 -12.25
C SER A 21 -5.78 17.37 -11.80
N GLN A 22 -4.76 18.23 -11.74
CA GLN A 22 -3.43 17.86 -11.24
C GLN A 22 -3.49 17.37 -9.79
N TYR A 23 -4.23 18.08 -8.93
CA TYR A 23 -4.39 17.69 -7.53
C TYR A 23 -5.05 16.31 -7.37
N VAL A 24 -6.08 16.00 -8.17
CA VAL A 24 -6.73 14.68 -8.14
C VAL A 24 -5.78 13.59 -8.65
N ILE A 25 -5.00 13.85 -9.70
CA ILE A 25 -4.01 12.91 -10.21
C ILE A 25 -2.97 12.57 -9.13
N GLU A 26 -2.48 13.56 -8.39
CA GLU A 26 -1.53 13.35 -7.29
C GLU A 26 -2.12 12.45 -6.20
N ILE A 27 -3.35 12.72 -5.76
CA ILE A 27 -4.04 11.86 -4.78
C ILE A 27 -4.13 10.42 -5.28
N LEU A 28 -4.53 10.23 -6.54
CA LEU A 28 -4.68 8.89 -7.11
C LEU A 28 -3.33 8.18 -7.26
N LYS A 29 -2.26 8.91 -7.61
CA LYS A 29 -0.90 8.35 -7.64
C LYS A 29 -0.45 7.88 -6.26
N ASP A 30 -0.74 8.68 -5.23
CA ASP A 30 -0.38 8.33 -3.84
C ASP A 30 -1.19 7.13 -3.34
N ASP A 31 -2.49 7.11 -3.61
CA ASP A 31 -3.40 6.01 -3.24
C ASP A 31 -3.01 4.70 -3.94
N LEU A 32 -2.64 4.78 -5.22
CA LEU A 32 -2.24 3.63 -6.04
C LEU A 32 -0.74 3.31 -5.97
N ALA A 33 0.03 3.99 -5.12
CA ALA A 33 1.47 3.78 -5.01
C ALA A 33 1.83 2.38 -4.49
N ARG A 34 0.90 1.71 -3.80
CA ARG A 34 1.05 0.34 -3.30
C ARG A 34 -0.24 -0.43 -3.55
N PRO A 35 -0.15 -1.74 -3.85
CA PRO A 35 -1.33 -2.57 -3.89
C PRO A 35 -2.01 -2.60 -2.51
N THR A 36 -3.32 -2.75 -2.52
CA THR A 36 -4.06 -3.18 -1.32
C THR A 36 -3.56 -4.56 -0.87
N ILE A 37 -3.84 -4.94 0.38
CA ILE A 37 -3.49 -6.28 0.88
C ILE A 37 -4.14 -7.38 0.04
N ALA A 38 -5.38 -7.15 -0.44
CA ALA A 38 -6.08 -8.12 -1.27
C ALA A 38 -5.43 -8.27 -2.65
N GLU A 39 -5.08 -7.16 -3.31
CA GLU A 39 -4.35 -7.18 -4.59
C GLU A 39 -2.98 -7.83 -4.43
N TRP A 40 -2.26 -7.47 -3.37
CA TRP A 40 -0.96 -8.08 -3.07
C TRP A 40 -1.08 -9.59 -2.83
N ALA A 41 -2.04 -10.04 -2.02
CA ALA A 41 -2.26 -11.46 -1.76
C ALA A 41 -2.59 -12.22 -3.05
N ALA A 42 -3.45 -11.66 -3.91
CA ALA A 42 -3.79 -12.24 -5.20
C ALA A 42 -2.57 -12.36 -6.13
N GLU A 43 -1.62 -11.43 -6.09
CA GLU A 43 -0.36 -11.55 -6.84
C GLU A 43 0.57 -12.61 -6.23
N VAL A 44 0.67 -12.70 -4.89
CA VAL A 44 1.49 -13.73 -4.22
C VAL A 44 0.96 -15.12 -4.50
N GLU A 45 -0.35 -15.32 -4.54
CA GLU A 45 -0.98 -16.62 -4.84
C GLU A 45 -0.66 -17.15 -6.24
N LYS A 46 -0.30 -16.28 -7.20
CA LYS A 46 0.10 -16.70 -8.55
C LYS A 46 1.53 -17.24 -8.61
N LEU A 47 2.35 -16.99 -7.60
CA LEU A 47 3.73 -17.41 -7.58
C LEU A 47 3.84 -18.90 -7.24
N PRO A 48 4.84 -19.62 -7.78
CA PRO A 48 5.06 -21.00 -7.41
C PRO A 48 5.32 -21.10 -5.89
N PRO A 49 4.73 -22.09 -5.20
CA PRO A 49 5.01 -22.31 -3.79
C PRO A 49 6.50 -22.50 -3.54
N ILE A 50 7.02 -21.84 -2.52
CA ILE A 50 8.40 -22.03 -2.08
C ILE A 50 8.41 -23.18 -1.07
N ASP A 51 9.30 -24.15 -1.27
CA ASP A 51 9.55 -25.15 -0.25
C ASP A 51 10.30 -24.51 0.92
N LEU A 52 9.64 -24.48 2.08
CA LEU A 52 10.17 -23.93 3.32
C LEU A 52 10.82 -25.02 4.20
N GLY A 53 11.10 -26.21 3.66
CA GLY A 53 11.75 -27.30 4.39
C GLY A 53 10.92 -27.79 5.59
N GLY A 54 9.59 -27.78 5.45
CA GLY A 54 8.65 -28.17 6.51
C GLY A 54 8.38 -27.09 7.57
N LYS A 55 9.00 -25.91 7.49
CA LYS A 55 8.71 -24.77 8.37
C LYS A 55 7.54 -23.94 7.83
N THR A 56 6.81 -23.27 8.72
CA THR A 56 5.85 -22.24 8.31
C THR A 56 6.55 -20.91 8.06
N GLY A 57 5.94 -20.02 7.28
CA GLY A 57 6.44 -18.64 7.15
C GLY A 57 6.54 -17.92 8.50
N ALA A 58 5.66 -18.24 9.45
CA ALA A 58 5.71 -17.69 10.80
C ALA A 58 6.92 -18.19 11.60
N ASP A 59 7.36 -19.44 11.38
CA ASP A 59 8.57 -19.97 12.02
C ASP A 59 9.82 -19.24 11.54
N LEU A 60 9.90 -18.98 10.23
CA LEU A 60 11.02 -18.24 9.62
C LEU A 60 11.09 -16.80 10.10
N VAL A 61 9.94 -16.11 10.21
CA VAL A 61 9.88 -14.74 10.76
C VAL A 61 10.33 -14.72 12.23
N ARG A 62 9.86 -15.67 13.03
CA ARG A 62 10.28 -15.79 14.44
C ARG A 62 11.78 -16.03 14.55
N GLU A 63 12.34 -16.94 13.74
CA GLU A 63 13.78 -17.23 13.68
C GLU A 63 14.60 -15.99 13.31
N GLY A 64 14.24 -15.29 12.24
CA GLY A 64 14.93 -14.06 11.81
C GLY A 64 14.88 -12.95 12.87
N ARG A 65 13.78 -12.82 13.62
CA ARG A 65 13.70 -11.86 14.74
C ARG A 65 14.68 -12.19 15.86
N ARG A 66 14.92 -13.48 16.17
CA ARG A 66 15.94 -13.88 17.15
C ARG A 66 17.33 -13.53 16.70
N GLU A 67 17.64 -13.85 15.45
CA GLU A 67 18.95 -13.59 14.85
C GLU A 67 19.29 -12.09 14.85
N LEU A 68 18.28 -11.24 14.66
CA LEU A 68 18.41 -9.79 14.70
C LEU A 68 18.37 -9.19 16.11
N GLY A 69 18.16 -10.00 17.15
CA GLY A 69 18.02 -9.52 18.54
C GLY A 69 16.78 -8.64 18.76
N LEU A 70 15.70 -8.88 18.00
CA LEU A 70 14.42 -8.15 18.04
C LEU A 70 13.31 -8.94 18.75
N GLU A 71 13.69 -9.85 19.64
CA GLU A 71 12.78 -10.49 20.59
C GLU A 71 12.56 -9.53 21.77
N ASP A 72 11.28 -9.27 22.10
CA ASP A 72 10.87 -8.65 23.37
C ASP A 72 10.80 -9.71 24.47
#